data_AF-A0A8H4RST9-F1
#
_entry.id   AF-A0A8H4RST9-F1
#
_cell.length_a   1.000
_cell.length_b   1.000
_cell.length_c   1.000
_cell.angle_alpha   90.00
_cell.angle_beta   90.00
_cell.angle_gamma   90.00
#
_symmetry.space_group_name_H-M   'P 1'
#
loop_
_entity.id
_entity.type
_entity.pdbx_description
1 polymer ?
#
loop_
_entity_poly.entity_id
_entity_poly.type
_entity_poly.pdbx_seq_one_letter_code
_entity_poly.pdbx_strand_id
1 'polypeptide(L)'
;MASIQFGILMVPYQTIDAAGPTDILFCCSRALISQYENASLPGFSGLSEKAIPIEFHYINETLDPVTLSSNFKALPSTTCDDCPPLDYLLIGGPDMLTFQLSPRFEKFIQEHVKAGKGIFTTCTGGFAIASSGVLDGKRATTNHGALEMAMQAVPNVKWVKEQWVQEGNIWTAGGACAGMDMMAHWVVENYGMEIAKIAFGLLDFQPRDVQRKLIDLS
;
A
#
# COMPACT_ATOMS: atom_id res chain seq x y z
N MET A 1 -16.89 -5.86 13.66
CA MET A 1 -16.55 -5.81 12.22
C MET A 1 -15.52 -6.88 11.93
N ALA A 2 -15.62 -7.54 10.76
CA ALA A 2 -14.60 -8.48 10.31
C ALA A 2 -13.26 -7.75 10.07
N SER A 3 -12.14 -8.46 10.22
CA SER A 3 -10.81 -7.89 9.97
C SER A 3 -10.58 -7.71 8.47
N ILE A 4 -10.07 -6.53 8.09
CA ILE A 4 -9.53 -6.26 6.76
C ILE A 4 -8.41 -7.25 6.48
N GLN A 5 -8.49 -7.96 5.36
CA GLN A 5 -7.41 -8.81 4.87
C GLN A 5 -6.53 -7.98 3.94
N PHE A 6 -5.35 -7.56 4.40
CA PHE A 6 -4.46 -6.67 3.67
C PHE A 6 -3.24 -7.44 3.14
N GLY A 7 -3.19 -7.62 1.82
CA GLY A 7 -2.08 -8.31 1.16
C GLY A 7 -0.95 -7.37 0.78
N ILE A 8 0.28 -7.87 0.82
CA ILE A 8 1.49 -7.24 0.30
C ILE A 8 2.07 -8.19 -0.73
N LEU A 9 2.07 -7.79 -2.00
CA LEU A 9 2.66 -8.60 -3.07
C LEU A 9 4.19 -8.43 -3.04
N MET A 10 4.88 -9.47 -2.60
CA MET A 10 6.33 -9.48 -2.41
C MET A 10 7.10 -9.68 -3.70
N VAL A 11 7.03 -8.70 -4.59
CA VAL A 11 8.03 -8.53 -5.65
C VAL A 11 9.34 -7.99 -5.04
N PRO A 12 10.49 -8.04 -5.74
CA PRO A 12 11.75 -7.42 -5.30
C PRO A 12 11.69 -5.88 -5.25
N TYR A 13 10.88 -5.31 -4.35
CA TYR A 13 10.61 -3.89 -4.23
C TYR A 13 11.58 -3.13 -3.33
N GLN A 14 11.57 -1.79 -3.42
CA GLN A 14 12.22 -0.92 -2.46
C GLN A 14 11.54 -1.03 -1.09
N THR A 15 12.28 -1.36 -0.03
CA THR A 15 11.74 -1.78 1.28
C THR A 15 10.70 -0.80 1.85
N ILE A 16 10.95 0.51 1.77
CA ILE A 16 10.06 1.55 2.31
C ILE A 16 8.72 1.64 1.56
N ASP A 17 8.64 1.16 0.31
CA ASP A 17 7.43 1.20 -0.51
C ASP A 17 6.30 0.36 0.08
N ALA A 18 6.65 -0.71 0.80
CA ALA A 18 5.72 -1.51 1.58
C ALA A 18 5.77 -1.16 3.06
N ALA A 19 6.98 -1.06 3.64
CA ALA A 19 7.15 -0.90 5.08
C ALA A 19 6.46 0.36 5.62
N GLY A 20 6.59 1.51 4.93
CA GLY A 20 5.98 2.76 5.37
C GLY A 20 4.45 2.69 5.45
N PRO A 21 3.76 2.37 4.34
CA PRO A 21 2.31 2.19 4.36
C PRO A 21 1.82 1.13 5.37
N THR A 22 2.52 -0.01 5.49
CA THR A 22 2.11 -1.06 6.44
C THR A 22 2.31 -0.64 7.90
N ASP A 23 3.36 0.11 8.23
CA ASP A 23 3.57 0.60 9.60
C ASP A 23 2.51 1.63 10.00
N ILE A 24 2.10 2.53 9.08
CA ILE A 24 0.99 3.45 9.32
C ILE A 24 -0.28 2.66 9.69
N LEU A 25 -0.61 1.62 8.91
CA LEU A 25 -1.77 0.77 9.17
C LEU A 25 -1.63 -0.03 10.47
N PHE A 26 -0.44 -0.56 10.76
CA PHE A 26 -0.18 -1.30 12.00
C PHE A 26 -0.32 -0.39 13.23
N CYS A 27 0.17 0.85 13.17
CA CYS A 27 0.01 1.82 14.24
C CYS A 27 -1.46 2.24 14.46
N CYS A 28 -2.31 2.12 13.43
CA CYS A 28 -3.76 2.31 13.55
C CYS A 28 -4.51 1.02 13.94
N SER A 29 -3.82 -0.11 14.05
CA SER A 29 -4.46 -1.41 14.20
C SER A 29 -5.07 -1.61 15.57
N ARG A 30 -6.17 -2.37 15.62
CA ARG A 30 -6.78 -2.82 16.88
C ARG A 30 -5.80 -3.65 17.69
N ALA A 31 -4.92 -4.41 17.06
CA ALA A 31 -3.91 -5.22 17.75
C ALA A 31 -3.00 -4.35 18.63
N LEU A 32 -2.43 -3.28 18.06
CA LEU A 32 -1.56 -2.36 18.81
C LEU A 32 -2.35 -1.51 19.81
N ILE A 33 -3.44 -0.89 19.35
CA ILE A 33 -4.21 0.05 20.18
C ILE A 33 -4.81 -0.65 21.40
N SER A 34 -5.35 -1.87 21.24
CA SER A 34 -5.88 -2.62 22.39
C SER A 34 -4.80 -2.98 23.40
N GLN A 35 -3.57 -3.25 22.96
CA GLN A 35 -2.45 -3.51 23.87
C GLN A 35 -2.16 -2.27 24.74
N TYR A 36 -2.13 -1.09 24.13
CA TYR A 36 -1.88 0.17 24.84
C TYR A 36 -3.05 0.60 25.73
N GLU A 37 -4.28 0.40 25.26
CA GLU A 37 -5.48 0.64 26.05
C GLU A 37 -5.54 -0.29 27.29
N ASN A 38 -5.28 -1.59 27.11
CA ASN A 38 -5.23 -2.56 28.22
C ASN A 38 -4.11 -2.24 29.22
N ALA A 39 -3.00 -1.67 28.76
CA ALA A 39 -1.92 -1.17 29.60
C ALA A 39 -2.25 0.18 30.27
N SER A 40 -3.44 0.74 30.03
CA SER A 40 -3.88 2.04 30.54
C SER A 40 -2.93 3.19 30.19
N LEU A 41 -2.32 3.15 28.99
CA LEU A 41 -1.48 4.25 28.53
C LEU A 41 -2.34 5.51 28.28
N PRO A 42 -1.85 6.70 28.65
CA PRO A 42 -2.57 7.96 28.41
C PRO A 42 -2.89 8.15 26.93
N GLY A 43 -4.12 8.58 26.63
CA GLY A 43 -4.57 8.87 25.26
C GLY A 43 -5.12 7.68 24.48
N PHE A 44 -5.17 6.47 25.04
CA PHE A 44 -5.67 5.27 24.35
C PHE A 44 -7.05 4.77 24.79
N SER A 45 -7.64 5.37 25.83
CA SER A 45 -8.94 4.95 26.36
C SER A 45 -10.06 5.11 25.33
N GLY A 46 -10.80 4.03 25.08
CA GLY A 46 -11.92 3.97 24.13
C GLY A 46 -11.51 3.91 22.65
N LEU A 47 -10.22 3.76 22.33
CA LEU A 47 -9.74 3.78 20.95
C LEU A 47 -9.77 2.41 20.26
N SER A 48 -9.69 1.29 20.99
CA SER A 48 -9.66 -0.05 20.39
C SER A 48 -10.89 -0.38 19.53
N GLU A 49 -12.05 0.14 19.89
CA GLU A 49 -13.30 -0.05 19.13
C GLU A 49 -13.27 0.70 17.78
N LYS A 50 -12.59 1.85 17.75
CA LYS A 50 -12.42 2.70 16.56
C LYS A 50 -11.22 2.29 15.70
N ALA A 51 -10.28 1.55 16.28
CA ALA A 51 -9.07 1.07 15.61
C ALA A 51 -9.36 0.07 14.49
N ILE A 52 -8.43 -0.02 13.55
CA ILE A 52 -8.54 -0.85 12.34
C ILE A 52 -8.41 -2.34 12.71
N PRO A 53 -9.44 -3.18 12.56
CA PRO A 53 -9.24 -4.62 12.61
C PRO A 53 -8.59 -5.04 11.29
N ILE A 54 -7.32 -5.42 11.30
CA ILE A 54 -6.54 -5.72 10.09
C ILE A 54 -5.60 -6.89 10.33
N GLU A 55 -5.49 -7.75 9.32
CA GLU A 55 -4.55 -8.87 9.24
C GLU A 55 -3.68 -8.68 7.99
N PHE A 56 -2.37 -8.84 8.13
CA PHE A 56 -1.40 -8.63 7.05
C PHE A 56 -0.94 -9.97 6.45
N HIS A 57 -0.91 -10.04 5.13
CA HIS A 57 -0.48 -11.21 4.37
C HIS A 57 0.65 -10.84 3.42
N TYR A 58 1.83 -11.41 3.64
CA TYR A 58 3.01 -11.22 2.79
C TYR A 58 3.03 -12.34 1.74
N ILE A 59 2.74 -12.00 0.49
CA ILE A 59 2.34 -12.94 -0.56
C ILE A 59 3.42 -13.03 -1.64
N ASN A 60 3.84 -14.23 -2.01
CA ASN A 60 4.72 -14.49 -3.15
C ASN A 60 4.25 -15.74 -3.94
N GLU A 61 4.95 -16.12 -5.01
CA GLU A 61 4.71 -17.36 -5.74
C GLU A 61 5.19 -18.60 -4.97
N THR A 62 6.24 -18.44 -4.16
CA THR A 62 6.80 -19.47 -3.26
C THR A 62 6.97 -18.90 -1.85
N LEU A 63 7.39 -19.74 -0.88
CA LEU A 63 7.76 -19.28 0.46
C LEU A 63 9.27 -18.97 0.60
N ASP A 64 9.99 -18.91 -0.53
CA ASP A 64 11.41 -18.59 -0.52
C ASP A 64 11.65 -17.12 -0.13
N PRO A 65 12.77 -16.80 0.52
CA PRO A 65 13.08 -15.43 0.89
C PRO A 65 13.16 -14.49 -0.33
N VAL A 66 12.45 -13.37 -0.26
CA VAL A 66 12.53 -12.29 -1.26
C VAL A 66 13.57 -11.27 -0.82
N THR A 67 14.48 -10.92 -1.72
CA THR A 67 15.48 -9.86 -1.48
C THR A 67 14.91 -8.51 -1.92
N LEU A 68 14.78 -7.58 -0.97
CA LEU A 68 14.36 -6.20 -1.16
C LEU A 68 15.58 -5.27 -1.23
N SER A 69 15.35 -3.96 -1.33
CA SER A 69 16.45 -2.97 -1.27
C SER A 69 17.30 -3.10 0.00
N SER A 70 18.55 -2.64 -0.07
CA SER A 70 19.52 -2.73 1.03
C SER A 70 19.82 -4.18 1.46
N ASN A 71 19.68 -5.14 0.55
CA ASN A 71 19.87 -6.58 0.79
C ASN A 71 18.98 -7.16 1.90
N PHE A 72 17.88 -6.49 2.23
CA PHE A 72 16.95 -6.97 3.25
C PHE A 72 16.21 -8.20 2.71
N LYS A 73 16.24 -9.30 3.46
CA LYS A 73 15.56 -10.55 3.10
C LYS A 73 14.31 -10.72 3.95
N ALA A 74 13.17 -10.83 3.29
CA ALA A 74 11.88 -11.02 3.93
C ALA A 74 11.29 -12.38 3.52
N LEU A 75 10.64 -13.05 4.45
CA LEU A 75 9.95 -14.32 4.21
C LEU A 75 8.48 -14.04 3.88
N PRO A 76 7.94 -14.59 2.78
CA PRO A 76 6.51 -14.63 2.55
C PRO A 76 5.79 -15.39 3.68
N SER A 77 4.61 -14.91 4.07
CA SER A 77 3.75 -15.58 5.05
C SER A 77 2.75 -16.52 4.38
N THR A 78 2.50 -16.35 3.08
CA THR A 78 1.60 -17.18 2.29
C THR A 78 1.95 -17.09 0.79
N THR A 79 1.29 -17.90 -0.03
CA THR A 79 1.45 -17.90 -1.49
C THR A 79 0.24 -17.29 -2.18
N CYS A 80 0.34 -16.98 -3.47
CA CYS A 80 -0.83 -16.57 -4.28
C CYS A 80 -1.97 -17.59 -4.26
N ASP A 81 -1.67 -18.88 -4.10
CA ASP A 81 -2.67 -19.96 -4.13
C ASP A 81 -3.31 -20.19 -2.75
N ASP A 82 -2.57 -19.93 -1.67
CA ASP A 82 -2.96 -20.27 -0.30
C ASP A 82 -3.45 -19.05 0.51
N CYS A 83 -3.32 -17.83 -0.01
CA CYS A 83 -3.76 -16.64 0.70
C CYS A 83 -5.29 -16.57 0.83
N PRO A 84 -5.81 -16.01 1.95
CA PRO A 84 -7.25 -15.79 2.07
C PRO A 84 -7.71 -14.71 1.07
N PRO A 85 -9.02 -14.64 0.76
CA PRO A 85 -9.56 -13.52 -0.01
C PRO A 85 -9.19 -12.18 0.61
N LEU A 86 -8.62 -11.28 -0.19
CA LEU A 86 -8.09 -10.00 0.27
C LEU A 86 -9.09 -8.87 0.05
N ASP A 87 -9.03 -7.85 0.90
CA ASP A 87 -9.75 -6.59 0.72
C ASP A 87 -8.91 -5.57 -0.02
N TYR A 88 -7.60 -5.54 0.29
CA TYR A 88 -6.63 -4.66 -0.33
C TYR A 88 -5.35 -5.41 -0.69
N LEU A 89 -4.69 -4.99 -1.75
CA LEU A 89 -3.37 -5.48 -2.15
C LEU A 89 -2.41 -4.30 -2.37
N LEU A 90 -1.27 -4.32 -1.68
CA LEU A 90 -0.19 -3.35 -1.83
C LEU A 90 0.93 -3.91 -2.71
N ILE A 91 1.33 -3.17 -3.73
CA ILE A 91 2.44 -3.50 -4.61
C ILE A 91 3.48 -2.37 -4.54
N GLY A 92 4.64 -2.66 -3.95
CA GLY A 92 5.78 -1.75 -3.93
C GLY A 92 6.47 -1.64 -5.29
N GLY A 93 7.44 -0.73 -5.42
CA GLY A 93 8.17 -0.51 -6.66
C GLY A 93 9.39 -1.41 -6.82
N PRO A 94 9.37 -2.37 -7.78
CA PRO A 94 10.56 -3.13 -8.15
C PRO A 94 11.44 -2.36 -9.14
N ASP A 95 12.61 -2.91 -9.46
CA ASP A 95 13.51 -2.34 -10.46
C ASP A 95 12.84 -2.25 -11.85
N MET A 96 12.73 -1.04 -12.37
CA MET A 96 11.98 -0.77 -13.62
C MET A 96 12.61 -1.38 -14.88
N LEU A 97 13.91 -1.70 -14.87
CA LEU A 97 14.62 -2.19 -16.05
C LEU A 97 14.62 -3.72 -16.13
N THR A 98 14.60 -4.38 -14.98
CA THR A 98 14.79 -5.83 -14.87
C THR A 98 13.55 -6.57 -14.41
N PHE A 99 12.62 -5.89 -13.73
CA PHE A 99 11.41 -6.55 -13.24
C PHE A 99 10.45 -6.87 -14.39
N GLN A 100 9.93 -8.09 -14.37
CA GLN A 100 8.85 -8.55 -15.21
C GLN A 100 7.79 -9.17 -14.33
N LEU A 101 6.54 -8.73 -14.52
CA LEU A 101 5.41 -9.31 -13.81
C LEU A 101 5.21 -10.76 -14.31
N SER A 102 5.28 -11.73 -13.40
CA SER A 102 5.06 -13.13 -13.78
C SER A 102 3.60 -13.36 -14.17
N PRO A 103 3.30 -14.35 -15.03
CA PRO A 103 1.92 -14.68 -15.38
C PRO A 103 1.05 -15.03 -14.16
N ARG A 104 1.65 -15.56 -13.09
CA ARG A 104 0.94 -15.90 -11.85
C ARG A 104 0.56 -14.64 -11.08
N PHE A 105 1.48 -13.68 -10.93
CA PHE A 105 1.14 -12.38 -10.32
C PHE A 105 0.15 -11.58 -11.17
N GLU A 106 0.31 -11.60 -12.49
CA GLU A 106 -0.61 -10.94 -13.41
C GLU A 106 -2.04 -11.46 -13.20
N LYS A 107 -2.23 -12.78 -13.24
CA LYS A 107 -3.53 -13.41 -13.01
C LYS A 107 -4.09 -13.07 -11.62
N PHE A 108 -3.25 -13.15 -10.58
CA PHE A 108 -3.64 -12.82 -9.22
C PHE A 108 -4.18 -11.39 -9.08
N ILE A 109 -3.48 -10.42 -9.68
CA ILE A 109 -3.88 -9.01 -9.71
C ILE A 109 -5.20 -8.83 -10.49
N GLN A 110 -5.32 -9.46 -11.67
CA GLN A 110 -6.54 -9.39 -12.48
C GLN A 110 -7.75 -9.94 -11.75
N GLU A 111 -7.61 -11.09 -11.07
CA GLU A 111 -8.69 -11.72 -10.30
C GLU A 111 -9.09 -10.86 -9.09
N HIS A 112 -8.12 -10.28 -8.38
CA HIS A 112 -8.36 -9.35 -7.27
C HIS A 112 -9.14 -8.10 -7.71
N VAL A 113 -8.73 -7.47 -8.82
CA VAL A 113 -9.44 -6.30 -9.39
C VAL A 113 -10.82 -6.70 -9.88
N LYS A 114 -10.97 -7.86 -10.54
CA LYS A 114 -12.25 -8.37 -11.03
C LYS A 114 -13.24 -8.63 -9.88
N ALA A 115 -12.75 -9.00 -8.70
CA ALA A 115 -13.56 -9.14 -7.49
C ALA A 115 -13.95 -7.78 -6.85
N GLY A 116 -13.56 -6.65 -7.44
CA GLY A 116 -13.87 -5.31 -6.94
C GLY A 116 -13.03 -4.89 -5.74
N LYS A 117 -11.91 -5.56 -5.48
CA LYS A 117 -11.05 -5.32 -4.32
C LYS A 117 -10.01 -4.24 -4.58
N GLY A 118 -9.58 -3.55 -3.53
CA GLY A 118 -8.74 -2.36 -3.64
C GLY A 118 -7.28 -2.68 -3.92
N ILE A 119 -6.60 -1.80 -4.63
CA ILE A 119 -5.15 -1.87 -4.85
C ILE A 119 -4.51 -0.59 -4.38
N PHE A 120 -3.34 -0.71 -3.75
CA PHE A 120 -2.40 0.36 -3.53
C PHE A 120 -1.10 0.05 -4.27
N THR A 121 -0.55 1.03 -4.98
CA THR A 121 0.82 0.94 -5.51
C THR A 121 1.66 2.11 -5.03
N THR A 122 2.95 1.87 -4.87
CA THR A 122 3.92 2.90 -4.52
C THR A 122 5.12 2.82 -5.46
N CYS A 123 5.80 3.96 -5.67
CA CYS A 123 6.97 4.02 -6.53
C CYS A 123 6.68 3.48 -7.95
N THR A 124 7.54 2.62 -8.47
CA THR A 124 7.37 1.95 -9.76
C THR A 124 6.28 0.86 -9.75
N GLY A 125 5.62 0.60 -8.63
CA GLY A 125 4.57 -0.41 -8.50
C GLY A 125 3.38 -0.15 -9.43
N GLY A 126 3.06 1.13 -9.68
CA GLY A 126 2.01 1.50 -10.65
C GLY A 126 2.38 1.04 -12.06
N PHE A 127 3.64 1.22 -12.46
CA PHE A 127 4.17 0.71 -13.73
C PHE A 127 4.25 -0.82 -13.75
N ALA A 128 4.66 -1.45 -12.65
CA ALA A 128 4.82 -2.90 -12.53
C ALA A 128 3.51 -3.66 -12.75
N ILE A 129 2.37 -3.12 -12.32
CA ILE A 129 1.06 -3.74 -12.55
C ILE A 129 0.43 -3.36 -13.88
N ALA A 130 0.97 -2.36 -14.59
CA ALA A 130 0.35 -1.83 -15.80
C ALA A 130 0.28 -2.87 -16.94
N SER A 131 1.27 -3.78 -17.02
CA SER A 131 1.26 -4.87 -18.01
C SER A 131 0.11 -5.87 -17.83
N SER A 132 -0.51 -5.92 -16.64
CA SER A 132 -1.70 -6.76 -16.41
C SER A 132 -2.99 -6.20 -17.04
N GLY A 133 -2.95 -5.00 -17.61
CA GLY A 133 -4.09 -4.32 -18.24
C GLY A 133 -5.11 -3.75 -17.25
N VAL A 134 -4.95 -3.96 -15.93
CA VAL A 134 -5.91 -3.46 -14.92
C VAL A 134 -5.96 -1.93 -14.82
N LEU A 135 -4.95 -1.24 -15.36
CA LEU A 135 -4.85 0.22 -15.43
C LEU A 135 -5.29 0.80 -16.78
N ASP A 136 -5.67 -0.02 -17.76
CA ASP A 136 -6.01 0.45 -19.10
C ASP A 136 -7.21 1.40 -19.07
N GLY A 137 -7.05 2.58 -19.69
CA GLY A 137 -8.05 3.65 -19.74
C GLY A 137 -8.23 4.44 -18.45
N LYS A 138 -7.57 4.03 -17.34
CA LYS A 138 -7.66 4.66 -16.01
C LYS A 138 -6.60 5.74 -15.83
N ARG A 139 -6.89 6.73 -14.97
CA ARG A 139 -5.85 7.65 -14.49
C ARG A 139 -4.99 6.93 -13.47
N ALA A 140 -3.68 7.08 -13.58
CA ALA A 140 -2.73 6.51 -12.65
C ALA A 140 -1.44 7.35 -12.61
N THR A 141 -0.65 7.19 -11.56
CA THR A 141 0.71 7.70 -11.46
C THR A 141 1.67 6.56 -11.13
N THR A 142 2.95 6.82 -11.26
CA THR A 142 4.06 5.94 -10.88
C THR A 142 5.21 6.82 -10.44
N ASN A 143 6.36 6.26 -10.08
CA ASN A 143 7.55 7.06 -9.73
C ASN A 143 7.78 8.15 -10.78
N HIS A 144 7.90 9.40 -10.33
CA HIS A 144 7.99 10.55 -11.23
C HIS A 144 9.24 10.49 -12.13
N GLY A 145 10.30 9.79 -11.69
CA GLY A 145 11.47 9.50 -12.52
C GLY A 145 11.23 8.42 -13.58
N ALA A 146 10.21 7.57 -13.41
CA ALA A 146 9.81 6.53 -14.35
C ALA A 146 8.60 6.92 -15.22
N LEU A 147 7.97 8.07 -14.96
CA LEU A 147 6.69 8.45 -15.58
C LEU A 147 6.77 8.56 -17.11
N GLU A 148 7.83 9.18 -17.64
CA GLU A 148 8.02 9.32 -19.09
C GLU A 148 8.17 7.96 -19.78
N MET A 149 8.91 7.04 -19.16
CA MET A 149 9.04 5.67 -19.68
C MET A 149 7.71 4.92 -19.62
N ALA A 150 6.96 5.07 -18.52
CA ALA A 150 5.65 4.44 -18.37
C ALA A 150 4.66 4.89 -19.46
N MET A 151 4.67 6.19 -19.80
CA MET A 151 3.87 6.76 -20.88
C MET A 151 4.20 6.16 -22.25
N GLN A 152 5.47 5.85 -22.52
CA GLN A 152 5.90 5.26 -23.78
C GLN A 152 5.61 3.75 -23.82
N ALA A 153 5.90 3.03 -22.75
CA ALA A 153 5.80 1.58 -22.70
C ALA A 153 4.36 1.07 -22.53
N VAL A 154 3.50 1.81 -21.82
CA VAL A 154 2.11 1.43 -21.57
C VAL A 154 1.17 2.61 -21.84
N PRO A 155 0.97 2.98 -23.13
CA PRO A 155 0.24 4.19 -23.52
C PRO A 155 -1.28 4.11 -23.28
N ASN A 156 -1.82 2.93 -22.99
CA ASN A 156 -3.24 2.74 -22.69
C ASN A 156 -3.64 3.30 -21.32
N VAL A 157 -2.67 3.49 -20.41
CA VAL A 157 -2.88 4.10 -19.10
C VAL A 157 -2.78 5.62 -19.21
N LYS A 158 -3.71 6.35 -18.58
CA LYS A 158 -3.69 7.82 -18.55
C LYS A 158 -2.75 8.29 -17.43
N TRP A 159 -1.45 8.17 -17.68
CA TRP A 159 -0.43 8.58 -16.72
C TRP A 159 -0.48 10.08 -16.42
N VAL A 160 -0.47 10.44 -15.13
CA VAL A 160 -0.47 11.83 -14.66
C VAL A 160 0.62 12.07 -13.62
N LYS A 161 1.16 13.29 -13.59
CA LYS A 161 2.20 13.68 -12.63
C LYS A 161 1.59 14.24 -11.34
N GLU A 162 0.95 13.37 -10.57
CA GLU A 162 0.37 13.67 -9.25
C GLU A 162 1.07 12.88 -8.14
N GLN A 163 0.96 13.30 -6.87
CA GLN A 163 1.58 12.56 -5.76
C GLN A 163 0.95 11.18 -5.59
N TRP A 164 -0.36 11.10 -5.69
CA TRP A 164 -1.11 9.87 -5.86
C TRP A 164 -2.37 10.14 -6.68
N VAL A 165 -2.97 9.08 -7.19
CA VAL A 165 -4.23 9.09 -7.93
C VAL A 165 -5.10 7.99 -7.37
N GLN A 166 -6.35 8.33 -7.04
CA GLN A 166 -7.42 7.37 -6.77
C GLN A 166 -8.33 7.30 -7.99
N GLU A 167 -8.41 6.12 -8.61
CA GLU A 167 -9.37 5.82 -9.67
C GLU A 167 -10.25 4.64 -9.22
N GLY A 168 -11.40 4.97 -8.64
CA GLY A 168 -12.27 3.99 -7.99
C GLY A 168 -11.59 3.37 -6.77
N ASN A 169 -11.36 2.04 -6.82
CA ASN A 169 -10.71 1.27 -5.75
C ASN A 169 -9.20 1.07 -5.98
N ILE A 170 -8.63 1.62 -7.06
CA ILE A 170 -7.20 1.54 -7.36
C ILE A 170 -6.54 2.87 -7.01
N TRP A 171 -5.55 2.79 -6.13
CA TRP A 171 -4.75 3.90 -5.64
C TRP A 171 -3.31 3.72 -6.11
N THR A 172 -2.78 4.70 -6.82
CA THR A 172 -1.39 4.66 -7.30
C THR A 172 -0.65 5.87 -6.74
N ALA A 173 0.51 5.66 -6.13
CA ALA A 173 1.35 6.72 -5.60
C ALA A 173 2.65 6.85 -6.39
N GLY A 174 3.13 8.08 -6.51
CA GLY A 174 4.34 8.43 -7.23
C GLY A 174 5.58 7.83 -6.58
N GLY A 175 6.10 8.43 -5.51
CA GLY A 175 7.27 7.92 -4.78
C GLY A 175 6.89 7.25 -3.44
N ALA A 176 7.87 6.63 -2.77
CA ALA A 176 7.68 5.98 -1.47
C ALA A 176 6.96 6.87 -0.43
N CYS A 177 7.48 8.09 -0.19
CA CYS A 177 6.86 9.01 0.75
C CYS A 177 5.46 9.48 0.32
N ALA A 178 5.21 9.60 -1.00
CA ALA A 178 3.87 9.91 -1.48
C ALA A 178 2.91 8.73 -1.26
N GLY A 179 3.43 7.50 -1.25
CA GLY A 179 2.70 6.30 -0.84
C GLY A 179 2.33 6.29 0.63
N MET A 180 3.23 6.78 1.50
CA MET A 180 2.94 6.97 2.92
C MET A 180 1.87 8.06 3.13
N ASP A 181 1.99 9.20 2.44
CA ASP A 181 0.99 10.28 2.46
C ASP A 181 -0.39 9.78 1.98
N MET A 182 -0.42 9.00 0.89
CA MET A 182 -1.62 8.38 0.36
C MET A 182 -2.26 7.42 1.37
N MET A 183 -1.47 6.58 2.04
CA MET A 183 -1.97 5.66 3.05
C MET A 183 -2.51 6.41 4.28
N ALA A 184 -1.82 7.46 4.72
CA ALA A 184 -2.29 8.34 5.79
C ALA A 184 -3.62 9.01 5.43
N HIS A 185 -3.76 9.48 4.19
CA HIS A 185 -5.01 10.04 3.69
C HIS A 185 -6.15 9.01 3.73
N TRP A 186 -5.90 7.79 3.26
CA TRP A 186 -6.87 6.69 3.35
C TRP A 186 -7.31 6.40 4.79
N VAL A 187 -6.37 6.38 5.75
CA VAL A 187 -6.70 6.21 7.17
C VAL A 187 -7.60 7.34 7.68
N VAL A 188 -7.27 8.60 7.37
CA VAL A 188 -8.07 9.75 7.81
C VAL A 188 -9.49 9.68 7.25
N GLU A 189 -9.65 9.31 5.97
CA GLU A 189 -10.96 9.21 5.34
C GLU A 189 -11.82 8.07 5.89
N ASN A 190 -11.21 6.93 6.24
CA ASN A 190 -11.95 5.71 6.59
C ASN A 190 -12.10 5.50 8.11
N TYR A 191 -11.16 6.00 8.91
CA TYR A 191 -11.11 5.79 10.37
C TYR A 191 -11.04 7.10 11.17
N GLY A 192 -11.00 8.23 10.49
CA GLY A 192 -11.03 9.55 11.11
C GLY A 192 -9.70 10.00 11.69
N MET A 193 -9.63 11.30 11.96
CA MET A 193 -8.41 11.96 12.43
C MET A 193 -7.96 11.48 13.82
N GLU A 194 -8.88 11.04 14.67
CA GLU A 194 -8.57 10.56 16.03
C GLU A 194 -7.62 9.35 16.00
N ILE A 195 -7.92 8.34 15.17
CA ILE A 195 -7.05 7.17 14.98
C ILE A 195 -5.78 7.54 14.21
N ALA A 196 -5.91 8.38 13.19
CA ALA A 196 -4.77 8.81 12.38
C ALA A 196 -3.67 9.51 13.21
N LYS A 197 -4.07 10.41 14.14
CA LYS A 197 -3.13 11.12 15.03
C LYS A 197 -2.31 10.19 15.91
N ILE A 198 -2.86 9.04 16.32
CA ILE A 198 -2.11 8.02 17.07
C ILE A 198 -0.96 7.49 16.24
N ALA A 199 -1.24 7.03 15.01
CA ALA A 199 -0.20 6.48 14.15
C ALA A 199 0.86 7.52 13.76
N PHE A 200 0.44 8.73 13.43
CA PHE A 200 1.34 9.83 13.10
C PHE A 200 2.24 10.21 14.27
N GLY A 201 1.70 10.24 15.49
CA GLY A 201 2.48 10.50 16.70
C GLY A 201 3.48 9.39 17.03
N LEU A 202 3.09 8.12 16.88
CA LEU A 202 3.98 6.97 17.14
C LEU A 202 5.15 6.89 16.15
N LEU A 203 4.91 7.26 14.90
CA LEU A 203 5.90 7.22 13.83
C LEU A 203 6.71 8.52 13.68
N ASP A 204 6.38 9.56 14.46
CA ASP A 204 6.88 10.93 14.25
C ASP A 204 6.72 11.39 12.79
N PHE A 205 5.55 11.10 12.22
CA PHE A 205 5.25 11.28 10.81
C PHE A 205 4.18 12.35 10.60
N GLN A 206 4.51 13.41 9.86
CA GLN A 206 3.55 14.42 9.44
C GLN A 206 3.18 14.22 7.95
N PRO A 207 1.96 13.74 7.64
CA PRO A 207 1.56 13.48 6.26
C PRO A 207 1.26 14.77 5.49
N ARG A 208 1.34 14.66 4.17
CA ARG A 208 0.99 15.72 3.21
C ARG A 208 -0.26 15.36 2.40
N ASP A 209 -0.99 16.37 1.97
CA ASP A 209 -2.05 16.23 0.97
C ASP A 209 -1.47 16.01 -0.45
N VAL A 210 -2.37 15.79 -1.43
CA VAL A 210 -1.95 15.49 -2.81
C VAL A 210 -1.27 16.69 -3.49
N GLN A 211 -1.46 17.90 -2.94
CA GLN A 211 -0.78 19.13 -3.32
C GLN A 211 0.52 19.38 -2.53
N ARG A 212 0.99 18.39 -1.74
CA ARG A 212 2.19 18.44 -0.88
C ARG A 212 2.11 19.41 0.29
N LYS A 213 0.92 19.89 0.67
CA LYS A 213 0.76 20.69 1.88
C LYS A 213 0.63 19.77 3.08
N LEU A 214 1.23 20.15 4.20
CA LEU A 214 1.10 19.36 5.43
C LEU A 214 -0.36 19.31 5.86
N ILE A 215 -0.83 18.12 6.25
CA ILE A 215 -2.14 17.95 6.85
C ILE A 215 -2.09 18.56 8.26
N ASP A 216 -3.10 19.35 8.60
CA ASP A 216 -3.24 19.90 9.94
C ASP A 216 -3.65 18.79 10.91
N LEU A 217 -2.79 18.55 11.89
CA LEU A 217 -2.98 17.55 12.94
C LEU A 217 -3.37 18.20 14.28
N SER A 218 -3.66 19.51 14.32
CA SER A 218 -4.16 20.20 15.52
C SER A 218 -5.56 19.77 15.92
#